data_AF-A0A238K0Y2-F1
#
_entry.id   AF-A0A238K0Y2-F1
#
_cell.length_a   1.000
_cell.length_b   1.000
_cell.length_c   1.000
_cell.angle_alpha   90.00
_cell.angle_beta   90.00
_cell.angle_gamma   90.00
#
_symmetry.space_group_name_H-M   'P 1'
#
loop_
_entity.id
_entity.type
_entity.pdbx_description
1 polymer ?
#
loop_
_entity_poly.entity_id
_entity_poly.type
_entity_poly.pdbx_seq_one_letter_code
_entity_poly.pdbx_strand_id
1 'polypeptide(L)'
;MSVTNAWLTLIALSIGSTILAHFGAAGIFASLAILTLAWIKAQVILRVYLGLQNAPSWGRGFGMVLAIYMIGIMGLAVAAS
;
A
#
# COMPACT_ATOMS: atom_id res chain seq x y z
N MET A 1 -15.85 1.42 6.33
CA MET A 1 -15.03 2.58 6.73
C MET A 1 -15.60 3.80 6.04
N SER A 2 -15.76 4.95 6.71
CA SER A 2 -16.23 6.16 6.04
C SER A 2 -15.15 6.74 5.12
N VAL A 3 -15.55 7.56 4.14
CA VAL A 3 -14.61 8.24 3.23
C VAL A 3 -13.66 9.17 4.01
N THR A 4 -14.16 9.87 5.03
CA THR A 4 -13.34 10.74 5.88
C THR A 4 -12.27 9.96 6.64
N ASN A 5 -12.61 8.79 7.18
CA ASN A 5 -11.63 7.94 7.87
C ASN A 5 -10.59 7.37 6.88
N ALA A 6 -11.00 7.02 5.66
CA ALA A 6 -10.08 6.63 4.59
C ALA A 6 -9.11 7.74 4.21
N TRP A 7 -9.61 8.96 4.07
CA TRP A 7 -8.79 10.12 3.80
C TRP A 7 -7.77 10.38 4.93
N LEU A 8 -8.20 10.36 6.20
CA LEU A 8 -7.29 10.51 7.34
C LEU A 8 -6.22 9.41 7.38
N THR A 9 -6.61 8.17 7.05
CA THR A 9 -5.68 7.04 6.96
C THR A 9 -4.63 7.28 5.87
N LEU A 10 -5.03 7.77 4.70
CA LEU A 10 -4.11 8.10 3.61
C LEU A 10 -3.16 9.24 3.97
N ILE A 11 -3.62 10.24 4.72
CA ILE A 11 -2.76 11.30 5.26
C ILE A 11 -1.73 10.72 6.21
N ALA A 12 -2.14 9.93 7.20
CA ALA A 12 -1.24 9.31 8.16
C ALA A 12 -0.18 8.43 7.49
N LEU A 13 -0.59 7.60 6.52
CA LEU A 13 0.31 6.77 5.72
C LEU A 13 1.28 7.60 4.87
N SER A 14 0.85 8.79 4.41
CA SER A 14 1.70 9.68 3.61
C SER A 14 2.75 10.37 4.46
N ILE A 15 2.37 10.87 5.64
CA ILE A 15 3.31 11.40 6.62
C ILE A 15 4.33 10.33 7.02
N GLY A 16 3.85 9.11 7.31
CA GLY A 16 4.72 7.97 7.64
C GLY A 16 5.72 7.65 6.52
N SER A 17 5.29 7.62 5.26
CA SER A 17 6.19 7.41 4.12
C SER A 17 7.21 8.53 3.94
N THR A 18 6.83 9.79 4.20
CA THR A 18 7.73 10.94 4.08
C THR A 18 8.79 10.94 5.18
N ILE A 19 8.39 10.68 6.43
CA ILE A 19 9.31 10.54 7.58
C ILE A 19 10.29 9.41 7.30
N LEU A 20 9.80 8.25 6.87
CA LEU A 20 10.64 7.10 6.54
C LEU A 20 11.65 7.42 5.44
N ALA A 21 11.23 8.12 4.38
CA ALA A 21 12.12 8.55 3.31
C ALA A 21 13.18 9.56 3.80
N HIS A 22 12.80 10.46 4.70
CA HIS A 22 13.67 11.52 5.21
C HIS A 22 14.77 11.01 6.15
N PHE A 23 14.45 10.09 7.07
CA PHE A 23 15.36 9.66 8.14
C PHE A 23 16.37 8.56 7.75
N GLY A 24 16.56 8.29 6.46
CA GLY A 24 17.64 7.41 5.98
C GLY A 24 17.13 6.14 5.29
N ALA A 25 16.34 6.33 4.23
CA ALA A 25 15.81 5.25 3.42
C ALA A 25 16.85 4.59 2.49
N ALA A 26 18.01 4.19 3.02
CA ALA A 26 18.98 3.40 2.28
C ALA A 26 18.88 1.93 2.71
N GLY A 27 18.72 1.04 1.73
CA GLY A 27 18.77 -0.40 1.93
C GLY A 27 17.42 -1.11 1.94
N ILE A 28 17.50 -2.44 1.94
CA ILE A 28 16.39 -3.38 1.77
C ILE A 28 15.21 -3.11 2.72
N PHE A 29 15.47 -2.82 3.99
CA PHE A 29 14.42 -2.59 4.98
C PHE A 29 13.60 -1.33 4.69
N ALA A 30 14.23 -0.27 4.19
CA ALA A 30 13.53 0.95 3.81
C ALA A 30 12.65 0.71 2.59
N SER A 31 13.17 0.02 1.56
CA SER A 31 12.39 -0.35 0.36
C SER A 31 11.17 -1.19 0.71
N LEU A 32 11.34 -2.22 1.56
CA LEU A 32 10.23 -3.08 1.99
C LEU A 32 9.20 -2.31 2.83
N ALA A 33 9.64 -1.43 3.72
CA ALA A 33 8.73 -0.60 4.52
C ALA A 33 7.93 0.38 3.63
N ILE A 34 8.56 1.04 2.66
CA ILE A 34 7.88 1.92 1.71
C ILE A 34 6.86 1.13 0.86
N LEU A 35 7.25 -0.04 0.35
CA LEU A 35 6.35 -0.90 -0.44
C LEU A 35 5.17 -1.39 0.40
N THR A 36 5.39 -1.69 1.68
CA THR A 36 4.31 -2.07 2.60
C THR A 36 3.33 -0.92 2.82
N LEU A 37 3.83 0.30 3.06
CA LEU A 37 2.99 1.50 3.18
C LEU A 37 2.19 1.76 1.89
N ALA A 38 2.82 1.60 0.72
CA ALA A 38 2.17 1.72 -0.57
C ALA A 38 1.06 0.67 -0.76
N TRP A 39 1.28 -0.57 -0.31
CA TRP A 39 0.26 -1.62 -0.36
C TRP A 39 -0.96 -1.22 0.46
N ILE A 40 -0.77 -0.78 1.70
CA ILE A 40 -1.88 -0.40 2.58
C ILE A 40 -2.68 0.75 1.94
N LYS A 41 -2.00 1.77 1.38
CA LYS A 41 -2.67 2.87 0.66
C LYS A 41 -3.53 2.35 -0.50
N ALA A 42 -2.98 1.46 -1.33
CA ALA A 42 -3.70 0.89 -2.47
C ALA A 42 -4.95 0.12 -2.04
N GLN A 43 -4.89 -0.64 -0.94
CA GLN A 43 -6.04 -1.35 -0.37
C GLN A 43 -7.14 -0.39 0.11
N VAL A 44 -6.76 0.72 0.75
CA VAL A 44 -7.70 1.75 1.20
C VAL A 44 -8.41 2.39 0.00
N ILE A 45 -7.67 2.75 -1.05
CA ILE A 45 -8.21 3.34 -2.28
C ILE A 45 -9.18 2.36 -2.97
N LEU A 46 -8.75 1.11 -3.17
CA LEU A 46 -9.58 0.08 -3.79
C LEU A 46 -10.87 -0.17 -3.03
N ARG A 47 -10.81 -0.31 -1.71
CA ARG A 47 -11.99 -0.63 -0.90
C ARG A 47 -12.96 0.52 -0.78
N VAL A 48 -12.48 1.73 -0.49
CA VAL A 48 -13.34 2.87 -0.11
C VAL A 48 -13.63 3.79 -1.29
N TYR A 49 -12.62 4.14 -2.08
CA TYR A 49 -12.77 5.11 -3.16
C TYR A 49 -13.27 4.47 -4.47
N LEU A 50 -12.85 3.25 -4.77
CA LEU A 50 -13.40 2.48 -5.90
C LEU A 50 -14.66 1.69 -5.53
N GLY A 51 -15.13 1.82 -4.28
CA GLY A 51 -16.37 1.20 -3.83
C GLY A 51 -16.37 -0.32 -3.80
N LEU A 52 -15.20 -0.99 -3.90
CA LEU A 52 -15.11 -2.45 -3.91
C LEU A 52 -15.58 -3.09 -2.59
N GLN A 53 -15.70 -2.31 -1.52
CA GLN A 53 -16.39 -2.75 -0.30
C GLN A 53 -17.85 -3.18 -0.54
N ASN A 54 -18.49 -2.65 -1.58
CA ASN A 54 -19.87 -3.00 -1.96
C ASN A 54 -19.93 -4.14 -3.00
N ALA A 55 -18.79 -4.61 -3.51
CA ALA A 55 -18.70 -5.64 -4.55
C ALA A 55 -17.62 -6.70 -4.18
N PRO A 56 -17.91 -7.64 -3.25
CA PRO A 56 -16.91 -8.54 -2.69
C PRO A 56 -16.26 -9.50 -3.71
N SER A 57 -16.98 -9.89 -4.76
CA SER A 57 -16.46 -10.75 -5.82
C SER A 57 -15.33 -10.07 -6.60
N TRP A 58 -15.56 -8.82 -7.02
CA TRP A 58 -14.56 -7.98 -7.69
C TRP A 58 -13.43 -7.58 -6.76
N GLY A 59 -13.74 -7.25 -5.50
CA GLY A 59 -12.75 -6.90 -4.49
C GLY A 59 -11.70 -8.00 -4.25
N ARG A 60 -12.10 -9.28 -4.29
CA ARG A 60 -11.17 -10.41 -4.19
C ARG A 60 -10.22 -10.50 -5.38
N GLY A 61 -10.74 -10.34 -6.61
CA GLY A 61 -9.93 -10.36 -7.83
C GLY A 61 -8.88 -9.25 -7.84
N PHE A 62 -9.30 -8.01 -7.60
CA PHE A 62 -8.38 -6.87 -7.49
C PHE A 62 -7.38 -7.05 -6.34
N GLY A 63 -7.84 -7.55 -5.19
CA GLY A 63 -6.97 -7.83 -4.06
C GLY A 63 -5.89 -8.86 -4.38
N MET A 64 -6.24 -9.92 -5.12
CA MET A 64 -5.31 -10.98 -5.52
C MET A 64 -4.27 -10.48 -6.53
N VAL A 65 -4.71 -9.75 -7.57
CA VAL A 65 -3.80 -9.15 -8.56
C VAL A 65 -2.85 -8.16 -7.90
N LEU A 66 -3.36 -7.28 -7.04
CA LEU A 66 -2.55 -6.33 -6.29
C LEU A 66 -1.54 -7.05 -5.37
N ALA A 67 -1.95 -8.15 -4.74
CA ALA A 67 -1.07 -8.92 -3.88
C ALA A 67 0.09 -9.56 -4.65
N ILE A 68 -0.21 -10.20 -5.79
CA ILE A 68 0.81 -10.79 -6.67
C ILE A 68 1.78 -9.72 -7.15
N TYR A 69 1.26 -8.57 -7.59
CA TYR A 69 2.08 -7.45 -8.06
C TYR A 69 3.01 -6.92 -6.98
N MET A 70 2.50 -6.68 -5.77
CA MET A 70 3.30 -6.13 -4.68
C MET A 70 4.32 -7.15 -4.14
N ILE A 71 3.97 -8.43 -4.04
CA ILE A 71 4.94 -9.50 -3.70
C ILE A 71 6.05 -9.56 -4.74
N GLY A 72 5.70 -9.49 -6.04
CA GLY A 72 6.67 -9.47 -7.12
C GLY A 72 7.67 -8.31 -6.99
N ILE A 73 7.19 -7.10 -6.76
CA ILE A 73 8.05 -5.92 -6.58
C ILE A 73 8.87 -6.00 -5.30
N MET A 74 8.31 -6.49 -4.20
CA MET A 74 9.08 -6.72 -2.97
C MET A 74 10.20 -7.75 -3.20
N GLY A 75 9.91 -8.84 -3.92
CA GLY A 75 10.92 -9.82 -4.31
C GLY A 75 12.03 -9.22 -5.18
N LEU A 76 11.67 -8.35 -6.13
CA LEU A 76 12.65 -7.61 -6.94
C LEU A 76 13.51 -6.65 -6.10
N ALA A 77 12.90 -5.96 -5.13
CA ALA A 77 13.63 -5.07 -4.23
C ALA A 77 14.64 -5.83 -3.36
N VAL A 78 14.30 -7.05 -2.93
CA VAL A 78 15.21 -7.96 -2.21
C VAL A 78 16.31 -8.50 -3.12
N ALA A 79 15.99 -8.82 -4.38
CA ALA A 79 16.98 -9.33 -5.33
C ALA A 79 17.97 -8.26 -5.80
N ALA A 80 17.58 -6.98 -5.76
CA ALA A 80 18.38 -5.84 -6.20
C ALA A 80 19.22 -5.20 -5.09
N SER A 81 19.00 -5.57 -3.82
CA SER A 81 19.74 -5.08 -2.64
C SER A 81 20.96 -5.93 -2.37
#